data_AF-A0A1U7HIZ4-F1
#
_entry.id   AF-A0A1U7HIZ4-F1
#
_cell.length_a   1.000
_cell.length_b   1.000
_cell.length_c   1.000
_cell.angle_alpha   90.00
_cell.angle_beta   90.00
_cell.angle_gamma   90.00
#
_symmetry.space_group_name_H-M   'P 1'
#
loop_
_entity.id
_entity.type
_entity.pdbx_description
1 polymer ?
#
loop_
_entity_poly.entity_id
_entity_poly.type
_entity_poly.pdbx_seq_one_letter_code
_entity_poly.pdbx_strand_id
1 'polypeptide(L)' 'MYLYTACRIDEAVSFISQARRPGHEQRRVNVDFPVWMIDALDREANRLGVSRQSIIKVWIAERLEKRAS' A
#
# COMPACT_ATOMS: atom_id res chain seq x y z
N MET A 1 -8.07 -9.64 12.03
CA MET A 1 -8.45 -10.04 10.66
C MET A 1 -8.80 -8.87 9.72
N TYR A 2 -8.83 -7.60 10.15
CA TYR A 2 -9.06 -6.46 9.22
C TYR A 2 -7.86 -5.51 9.02
N LEU A 3 -6.70 -5.81 9.62
CA LEU A 3 -5.47 -5.00 9.51
C LEU A 3 -4.18 -5.82 9.37
N TYR A 4 -4.27 -7.15 9.15
CA TYR A 4 -3.16 -8.07 9.47
C TYR A 4 -1.86 -7.90 8.65
N THR A 5 -1.82 -7.02 7.66
CA THR A 5 -0.63 -6.83 6.80
C THR A 5 -0.40 -5.38 6.34
N ALA A 6 -1.17 -4.41 6.85
CA ALA A 6 -1.15 -3.04 6.30
C ALA A 6 0.03 -2.17 6.76
N CYS A 7 0.78 -2.56 7.80
CA CYS A 7 1.96 -1.81 8.27
C CYS A 7 3.17 -2.73 8.49
N ARG A 8 3.66 -3.35 7.41
CA ARG A 8 5.01 -3.95 7.38
C ARG A 8 5.71 -3.67 6.06
N ILE A 9 5.46 -2.48 5.50
CA ILE A 9 6.12 -2.02 4.28
C ILE A 9 7.07 -0.85 4.55
N ASP A 10 6.88 -0.08 5.63
CA ASP A 10 7.74 1.09 5.90
C ASP A 10 8.39 1.09 7.30
N GLU A 11 8.03 0.16 8.19
CA GLU A 11 8.54 0.11 9.56
C GLU A 11 9.57 -1.02 9.76
N ALA A 12 10.67 -0.94 9.00
CA ALA A 12 11.94 -1.50 9.42
C ALA A 12 12.80 -0.35 9.95
N VAL A 13 12.38 0.20 11.09
CA VAL A 13 13.24 1.04 11.90
C VAL A 13 14.40 0.17 12.42
N SER A 14 15.58 0.40 11.84
CA SER A 14 16.88 0.39 12.51
C SER A 14 17.57 -0.91 13.01
N PHE A 15 17.21 -2.14 12.60
CA PHE A 15 18.11 -3.29 12.91
C PHE A 15 18.17 -4.49 11.93
N ILE A 16 17.41 -4.52 10.82
CA ILE A 16 17.37 -5.69 9.89
C ILE A 16 17.64 -5.28 8.45
N SER A 17 18.71 -4.51 8.21
CA SER A 17 19.02 -3.96 6.88
C SER A 17 19.57 -4.99 5.87
N GLN A 18 19.52 -6.30 6.15
CA GLN A 18 20.13 -7.34 5.30
C GLN A 18 19.19 -8.46 4.82
N ALA A 19 17.90 -8.45 5.17
CA ALA A 19 16.97 -9.48 4.71
C ALA A 19 16.34 -9.13 3.35
N ARG A 20 17.10 -9.26 2.25
CA ARG A 20 16.53 -9.21 0.88
C ARG A 20 15.76 -10.51 0.61
N ARG A 21 14.42 -10.44 0.63
CA ARG A 21 13.54 -11.56 0.28
C ARG A 21 13.40 -11.67 -1.24
N PRO A 22 13.81 -12.79 -1.88
CA PRO A 22 13.59 -13.01 -3.31
C PRO A 22 12.09 -12.94 -3.63
N GLY A 23 11.70 -12.17 -4.66
CA GLY A 23 10.29 -11.94 -5.04
C GLY A 23 9.65 -10.66 -4.45
N HIS A 24 10.35 -9.93 -3.58
CA HIS A 24 9.91 -8.61 -3.08
C HIS A 24 10.64 -7.45 -3.77
N GLU A 25 10.94 -7.58 -5.05
CA GLU A 25 11.55 -6.50 -5.82
C GLU A 25 10.53 -5.37 -5.99
N GLN A 26 10.77 -4.26 -5.30
CA GLN A 26 9.91 -3.08 -5.40
C GLN A 26 10.27 -2.30 -6.66
N ARG A 27 9.37 -2.28 -7.64
CA ARG A 27 9.49 -1.42 -8.81
C ARG A 27 8.69 -0.13 -8.58
N ARG A 28 9.35 1.02 -8.67
CA ARG A 28 8.67 2.33 -8.68
C ARG A 28 7.91 2.50 -9.99
N VAL A 29 6.65 2.88 -9.90
CA VAL A 29 5.78 3.21 -11.04
C VAL A 29 5.19 4.58 -10.77
N ASN A 30 5.32 5.49 -11.73
CA ASN A 30 4.71 6.82 -11.67
C ASN A 30 3.32 6.75 -12.31
N VAL A 31 2.32 7.28 -11.62
CA VAL A 31 0.93 7.30 -12.08
C VAL A 31 0.36 8.66 -11.73
N ASP A 32 -0.24 9.32 -12.70
CA ASP A 32 -0.99 10.56 -12.49
C ASP A 32 -2.45 10.23 -12.14
N PHE A 33 -2.99 10.92 -11.14
CA PHE A 33 -4.37 10.77 -10.71
C PHE A 33 -5.12 12.10 -10.85
N PRO A 34 -6.40 12.07 -11.26
CA PRO A 34 -7.24 13.26 -11.20
C PRO A 34 -7.36 13.81 -9.77
N VAL A 35 -7.49 15.13 -9.64
CA VAL A 35 -7.59 15.82 -8.33
C VAL A 35 -8.70 15.23 -7.46
N TRP A 36 -9.89 15.01 -8.02
CA TRP A 36 -11.03 14.44 -7.28
C TRP A 36 -10.72 13.05 -6.69
N MET A 37 -9.87 12.27 -7.36
CA MET A 37 -9.50 10.94 -6.89
C MET A 37 -8.50 11.02 -5.75
N ILE A 38 -7.54 11.97 -5.82
CA ILE A 38 -6.59 12.23 -4.73
C ILE A 38 -7.34 12.67 -3.48
N ASP A 39 -8.29 13.59 -3.60
CA ASP A 39 -9.09 14.08 -2.47
C ASP A 39 -9.90 12.95 -1.81
N ALA A 40 -10.48 12.06 -2.62
CA ALA A 40 -11.20 10.90 -2.11
C ALA A 40 -10.28 9.90 -1.38
N LEU A 41 -9.09 9.63 -1.96
CA LEU A 41 -8.08 8.78 -1.34
C LEU A 41 -7.58 9.37 -0.03
N ASP A 42 -7.40 10.68 0.06
CA ASP A 42 -6.94 11.36 1.27
C ASP A 42 -7.94 11.33 2.40
N ARG A 43 -9.22 11.56 2.11
CA ARG A 43 -10.28 11.44 3.12
C ARG A 43 -10.29 10.04 3.72
N GLU A 44 -10.16 9.03 2.90
CA GLU A 44 -10.20 7.64 3.35
C GLU A 44 -8.91 7.22 4.08
N ALA A 45 -7.75 7.65 3.58
CA ALA A 45 -6.46 7.43 4.23
C ALA A 45 -6.46 8.05 5.64
N ASN A 46 -6.97 9.28 5.77
CA ASN A 46 -7.13 9.96 7.05
C ASN A 46 -8.12 9.24 7.97
N ARG A 47 -9.25 8.77 7.45
CA ARG A 47 -10.26 8.01 8.21
C ARG A 47 -9.69 6.72 8.80
N LEU A 48 -8.77 6.07 8.08
CA LEU A 48 -8.14 4.82 8.48
C LEU A 48 -6.80 5.03 9.21
N GLY A 49 -6.29 6.27 9.28
CA GLY A 49 -5.00 6.58 9.90
C GLY A 49 -3.79 5.99 9.15
N VAL A 50 -3.89 5.84 7.83
CA VAL A 50 -2.85 5.24 6.98
C VAL A 50 -2.38 6.22 5.91
N SER A 51 -1.24 5.92 5.27
CA SER A 51 -0.77 6.73 4.15
C SER A 51 -1.61 6.49 2.89
N ARG A 52 -1.64 7.49 2.00
CA ARG A 52 -2.24 7.38 0.65
C ARG A 52 -1.65 6.22 -0.16
N GLN A 53 -0.34 5.95 -0.02
CA GLN A 53 0.33 4.85 -0.70
C GLN A 53 -0.18 3.49 -0.22
N SER A 54 -0.39 3.36 1.10
CA SER A 54 -0.92 2.14 1.71
C SER A 54 -2.34 1.83 1.21
N ILE A 55 -3.21 2.84 1.11
CA ILE A 55 -4.59 2.61 0.67
C ILE A 55 -4.68 2.22 -0.81
N ILE A 56 -3.88 2.88 -1.67
CA ILE A 56 -3.78 2.53 -3.10
C ILE A 56 -3.35 1.07 -3.24
N LYS A 57 -2.33 0.65 -2.48
CA LYS A 57 -1.80 -0.71 -2.52
C LYS A 57 -2.85 -1.75 -2.12
N VAL A 58 -3.59 -1.52 -1.04
CA VAL A 58 -4.61 -2.45 -0.53
C VAL A 58 -5.74 -2.59 -1.54
N TRP A 59 -6.29 -1.48 -2.04
CA TRP A 59 -7.41 -1.52 -2.97
C TRP A 59 -7.07 -2.21 -4.30
N ILE A 60 -5.86 -1.99 -4.82
CA ILE A 60 -5.39 -2.70 -6.01
C ILE A 60 -5.27 -4.20 -5.74
N ALA A 61 -4.67 -4.59 -4.61
CA ALA A 61 -4.52 -6.00 -4.23
C ALA A 61 -5.88 -6.71 -4.13
N GLU A 62 -6.84 -6.11 -3.41
CA GLU A 62 -8.20 -6.66 -3.26
C GLU A 62 -8.90 -6.87 -4.60
N ARG A 63 -8.73 -5.93 -5.55
CA ARG A 63 -9.35 -6.05 -6.88
C ARG A 63 -8.67 -7.11 -7.74
N LEU A 64 -7.35 -7.31 -7.60
CA LEU A 64 -6.62 -8.35 -8.32
C LEU A 64 -6.95 -9.74 -7.77
N GLU A 65 -7.02 -9.91 -6.44
CA GLU A 65 -7.40 -11.17 -5.79
C GLU A 65 -8.79 -11.63 -6.23
N LYS A 66 -9.77 -10.71 -6.24
CA LYS A 66 -11.15 -11.01 -6.69
C LYS A 66 -11.28 -11.44 -8.15
N ARG A 67 -10.30 -11.12 -9.01
CA ARG A 67 -10.28 -11.53 -10.42
C ARG A 67 -9.53 -12.83 -10.66
N ALA A 68 -8.61 -13.18 -9.77
CA ALA A 68 -7.82 -14.41 -9.85
C ALA A 68 -8.55 -15.62 -9.24
N SER A 69 -9.70 -15.40 -8.61
CA SER A 69 -10.59 -16.42 -8.03
C SER A 69 -11.73 -16.75 -8.99
#